data_AF-A0A2V1D4D9-F1
#
_entry.id   AF-A0A2V1D4D9-F1
#
_cell.length_a   1.000
_cell.length_b   1.000
_cell.length_c   1.000
_cell.angle_alpha   90.00
_cell.angle_beta   90.00
_cell.angle_gamma   90.00
#
_symmetry.space_group_name_H-M   'P 1'
#
loop_
_entity.id
_entity.type
_entity.pdbx_description
1 polymer ?
#
loop_
_entity_poly.entity_id
_entity_poly.type
_entity_poly.pdbx_seq_one_letter_code
_entity_poly.pdbx_strand_id
1 'polypeptide(L)'
;SWNVIPESMVGHSSGETAAAFSTGAITRELTWTIAYYRGQVSAQAAASSENYKIPLCGGSMMSVAISEAQLASYPERLDPCISSVIQPGCINSPQNITVTASEASIDALTMMLDDDQIFARKLSVKVAYHSPQM
;
A
#
# COMPACT_ATOMS: atom_id res chain seq x y z
N SER A 1 -10.68 24.75 -20.76
CA SER A 1 -9.67 24.64 -19.70
C SER A 1 -9.56 25.96 -18.95
N TRP A 2 -9.08 25.98 -17.71
CA TRP A 2 -9.06 27.17 -16.82
C TRP A 2 -7.76 28.00 -16.91
N ASN A 3 -6.95 27.79 -17.96
CA ASN A 3 -5.66 28.45 -18.16
C ASN A 3 -4.68 28.34 -16.96
N VAL A 4 -4.77 27.24 -16.20
CA VAL A 4 -3.81 26.91 -15.13
C VAL A 4 -2.60 26.23 -15.77
N ILE A 5 -1.41 26.74 -15.47
CA ILE A 5 -0.13 26.19 -15.93
C ILE A 5 0.65 25.78 -14.67
N PRO A 6 0.72 24.48 -14.34
CA PRO A 6 1.45 24.02 -13.17
C PRO A 6 2.97 24.13 -13.40
N GLU A 7 3.69 24.55 -12.36
CA GLU A 7 5.16 24.55 -12.37
C GLU A 7 5.73 23.15 -12.13
N SER A 8 5.03 22.32 -11.36
CA SER A 8 5.45 20.96 -11.01
C SER A 8 4.25 20.03 -10.81
N MET A 9 4.45 18.73 -11.03
CA MET A 9 3.44 17.69 -10.83
C MET A 9 4.01 16.58 -9.94
N VAL A 10 3.22 16.14 -8.95
CA VAL A 10 3.52 14.97 -8.12
C VAL A 10 2.28 14.09 -8.09
N GLY A 11 2.48 12.79 -8.22
CA GLY A 11 1.43 11.79 -8.09
C GLY A 11 1.72 10.88 -6.91
N HIS A 12 0.69 10.45 -6.18
CA HIS A 12 0.83 9.44 -5.14
C HIS A 12 0.44 8.08 -5.70
N SER A 13 1.34 7.09 -5.61
CA SER A 13 1.08 5.71 -6.07
C SER A 13 0.54 5.69 -7.51
N SER A 14 -0.71 5.26 -7.72
CA SER A 14 -1.37 5.26 -9.04
C SER A 14 -1.41 6.64 -9.72
N GLY A 15 -1.40 7.71 -8.93
CA GLY A 15 -1.41 9.08 -9.42
C GLY A 15 -0.14 9.46 -10.19
N GLU A 16 0.98 8.75 -10.02
CA GLU A 16 2.24 9.03 -10.74
C GLU A 16 2.06 8.93 -12.25
N THR A 17 1.25 7.96 -12.72
CA THR A 17 0.94 7.83 -14.15
C THR A 17 0.18 9.05 -14.67
N ALA A 18 -0.76 9.60 -13.90
CA ALA A 18 -1.48 10.81 -14.27
C ALA A 18 -0.59 12.07 -14.21
N ALA A 19 0.34 12.13 -13.25
CA ALA A 19 1.33 13.21 -13.16
C ALA A 19 2.25 13.21 -14.38
N ALA A 20 2.77 12.04 -14.78
CA ALA A 20 3.60 11.87 -15.98
C ALA A 20 2.85 12.25 -17.28
N PHE A 21 1.55 11.93 -17.37
CA PHE A 21 0.73 12.38 -18.48
C PHE A 21 0.60 13.91 -18.50
N SER A 22 0.38 14.52 -17.34
CA SER A 22 0.16 15.96 -17.22
C SER A 22 1.40 16.80 -17.57
N THR A 23 2.60 16.23 -17.44
CA THR A 23 3.85 16.86 -17.90
C THR A 23 4.15 16.61 -19.38
N GLY A 24 3.35 15.79 -20.07
CA GLY A 24 3.59 15.38 -21.45
C GLY A 24 4.66 14.29 -21.62
N ALA A 25 5.14 13.69 -20.53
CA ALA A 25 6.17 12.64 -20.58
C ALA A 25 5.66 11.32 -21.18
N ILE A 26 4.34 11.06 -21.09
CA ILE A 26 3.69 9.90 -21.70
C ILE A 26 2.42 10.32 -22.43
N THR A 27 2.02 9.52 -23.43
CA THR A 27 0.75 9.74 -24.13
C THR A 27 -0.44 9.30 -23.28
N ARG A 28 -1.63 9.78 -23.65
CA ARG A 28 -2.88 9.36 -23.01
C ARG A 28 -3.11 7.86 -23.18
N GLU A 29 -2.82 7.33 -24.36
CA GLU A 29 -2.97 5.91 -24.68
C GLU A 29 -2.05 5.07 -23.79
N LEU A 30 -0.78 5.48 -23.62
CA LEU A 30 0.15 4.82 -22.72
C LEU A 30 -0.29 4.90 -21.25
N THR A 31 -0.85 6.03 -20.84
CA THR A 31 -1.43 6.21 -19.49
C THR A 31 -2.51 5.17 -19.21
N TRP A 32 -3.44 4.96 -20.16
CA TRP A 32 -4.49 3.95 -20.05
C TRP A 32 -3.93 2.53 -20.06
N THR A 33 -2.96 2.26 -20.93
CA THR A 33 -2.28 0.96 -21.01
C THR A 33 -1.64 0.59 -19.68
N ILE A 34 -0.89 1.51 -19.06
CA ILE A 34 -0.26 1.30 -17.74
C ILE A 34 -1.33 1.03 -16.68
N ALA A 35 -2.37 1.86 -16.62
CA ALA A 35 -3.45 1.69 -15.63
C ALA A 35 -4.15 0.33 -15.77
N TYR A 36 -4.44 -0.09 -17.00
CA TYR A 36 -5.10 -1.36 -17.30
C TYR A 36 -4.23 -2.56 -16.89
N TYR A 37 -2.99 -2.63 -17.37
CA TYR A 37 -2.12 -3.76 -17.09
C TYR A 37 -1.72 -3.83 -15.62
N ARG A 38 -1.49 -2.69 -14.95
CA ARG A 38 -1.27 -2.66 -13.51
C ARG A 38 -2.48 -3.22 -12.74
N GLY A 39 -3.69 -2.85 -13.14
CA GLY A 39 -4.92 -3.41 -12.56
C GLY A 39 -5.03 -4.92 -12.77
N GLN A 40 -4.71 -5.41 -13.97
CA GLN A 40 -4.74 -6.83 -14.30
C GLN A 40 -3.74 -7.63 -13.46
N VAL A 41 -2.48 -7.18 -13.37
CA VAL A 41 -1.44 -7.85 -12.57
C VAL A 41 -1.79 -7.80 -11.08
N SER A 42 -2.29 -6.67 -10.58
CA SER A 42 -2.73 -6.55 -9.18
C SER A 42 -3.91 -7.50 -8.86
N ALA A 43 -4.86 -7.65 -9.79
CA ALA A 43 -5.97 -8.58 -9.64
C ALA A 43 -5.50 -10.05 -9.67
N GLN A 44 -4.50 -10.37 -10.49
CA GLN A 44 -3.88 -11.70 -10.51
C GLN A 44 -3.14 -11.99 -9.19
N ALA A 45 -2.41 -11.01 -8.65
CA ALA A 45 -1.77 -11.12 -7.35
C ALA A 45 -2.79 -11.32 -6.21
N ALA A 46 -3.95 -10.66 -6.29
CA ALA A 46 -5.04 -10.87 -5.33
C ALA A 46 -5.76 -12.22 -5.49
N ALA A 47 -5.80 -12.80 -6.69
CA ALA A 47 -6.49 -14.06 -6.97
C ALA A 47 -5.61 -15.29 -6.75
N SER A 48 -4.28 -15.16 -6.90
CA SER A 48 -3.33 -16.24 -6.68
C SER A 48 -3.32 -16.69 -5.21
N SER A 49 -3.67 -15.81 -4.26
CA SER A 49 -3.86 -16.16 -2.86
C SER A 49 -5.04 -17.10 -2.58
N GLU A 50 -6.01 -17.20 -3.49
CA GLU A 50 -7.19 -18.07 -3.33
C GLU A 50 -7.06 -19.42 -4.08
N ASN A 51 -6.29 -19.49 -5.18
CA ASN A 51 -6.32 -20.64 -6.10
C ASN A 51 -4.97 -21.24 -6.49
N TYR A 52 -3.83 -20.58 -6.24
CA TYR A 52 -2.52 -21.08 -6.68
C TYR A 52 -1.59 -21.28 -5.48
N LYS A 53 -0.86 -22.40 -5.47
CA LYS A 53 0.27 -22.66 -4.56
C LYS A 53 1.49 -21.75 -4.87
N ILE A 54 1.26 -20.51 -5.29
CA ILE A 54 2.28 -19.46 -5.28
C ILE A 54 2.24 -18.90 -3.86
N PRO A 55 3.37 -18.82 -3.14
CA PRO A 55 3.42 -18.31 -1.77
C PRO A 55 3.29 -16.78 -1.72
N LEU A 56 2.42 -16.19 -2.54
CA LEU A 56 1.93 -14.84 -2.38
C LEU A 56 0.69 -14.95 -1.50
N CYS A 57 0.91 -15.09 -0.18
CA CYS A 57 -0.17 -14.95 0.79
C CYS A 57 -0.84 -13.60 0.55
N GLY A 58 -2.18 -13.57 0.52
CA GLY A 58 -2.95 -12.34 0.40
C GLY A 58 -2.45 -11.29 1.37
N GLY A 59 -2.25 -10.08 0.85
CA GLY A 59 -1.71 -8.95 1.58
C GLY A 59 -2.77 -7.89 1.82
N SER A 60 -2.66 -7.18 2.93
CA SER A 60 -3.52 -6.05 3.24
C SER A 60 -2.69 -4.82 3.61
N MET A 61 -3.37 -3.68 3.70
CA MET A 61 -2.76 -2.42 4.05
C MET A 61 -3.58 -1.71 5.13
N MET A 62 -2.91 -0.89 5.93
CA MET A 62 -3.55 -0.10 6.99
C MET A 62 -2.92 1.29 7.08
N SER A 63 -3.73 2.33 7.20
CA SER A 63 -3.23 3.65 7.59
C SER A 63 -3.11 3.72 9.11
N VAL A 64 -1.97 4.20 9.63
CA VAL A 64 -1.68 4.27 11.06
C VAL A 64 -1.13 5.64 11.42
N ALA A 65 -1.60 6.21 12.53
CA ALA A 65 -1.17 7.52 13.05
C ALA A 65 0.13 7.44 13.89
N ILE A 66 1.18 6.86 13.32
CA ILE A 66 2.52 6.74 13.94
C ILE A 66 3.62 7.10 12.95
N SER A 67 4.84 7.27 13.46
CA SER A 67 6.05 7.34 12.64
C SER A 67 6.55 5.96 12.22
N GLU A 68 7.39 5.93 11.18
CA GLU A 68 8.14 4.74 10.78
C GLU A 68 8.98 4.17 11.94
N ALA A 69 9.63 5.02 12.72
CA ALA A 69 10.43 4.60 13.87
C ALA A 69 9.59 3.91 14.95
N GLN A 70 8.36 4.40 15.19
CA GLN A 70 7.44 3.75 16.13
C GLN A 70 6.98 2.39 15.61
N LEU A 71 6.73 2.25 14.30
CA LEU A 71 6.34 0.98 13.69
C LEU A 71 7.37 -0.13 13.98
N ALA A 72 8.66 0.21 14.00
CA ALA A 72 9.75 -0.75 14.21
C ALA A 72 9.67 -1.54 15.54
N SER A 73 8.92 -1.04 16.54
CA SER A 73 8.70 -1.73 17.82
C SER A 73 7.56 -2.76 17.82
N TYR A 74 6.68 -2.75 16.82
CA TYR A 74 5.53 -3.65 16.76
C TYR A 74 5.84 -5.09 16.33
N PRO A 75 6.79 -5.36 15.40
CA PRO A 75 7.12 -6.73 15.00
C PRO A 75 7.50 -7.63 16.17
N GLU A 76 8.22 -7.12 17.18
CA GLU A 76 8.64 -7.88 18.36
C GLU A 76 7.46 -8.27 19.28
N ARG A 77 6.32 -7.58 19.16
CA ARG A 77 5.11 -7.84 19.94
C ARG A 77 4.19 -8.88 19.28
N LEU A 78 4.40 -9.19 18.00
CA LEU A 78 3.59 -10.15 17.26
C LEU A 78 3.90 -11.59 17.69
N ASP A 79 2.86 -12.43 17.67
CA ASP A 79 3.04 -13.88 17.78
C ASP A 79 3.95 -14.37 16.62
N PRO A 80 5.08 -15.04 16.91
CA PRO A 80 5.93 -15.63 15.89
C PRO A 80 5.20 -16.54 14.90
N CYS A 81 4.07 -17.13 15.32
CA CYS A 81 3.24 -18.00 14.48
C CYS A 81 2.42 -17.24 13.43
N ILE A 82 2.22 -15.93 13.62
CA ILE A 82 1.43 -15.03 12.75
C ILE A 82 2.33 -13.97 12.09
N SER A 83 3.59 -13.88 12.53
CA SER A 83 4.56 -12.89 12.10
C SER A 83 4.95 -13.06 10.63
N SER A 84 4.17 -12.45 9.73
CA SER A 84 4.68 -12.02 8.44
C SER A 84 5.39 -10.67 8.59
N VAL A 85 6.28 -10.36 7.67
CA VAL A 85 7.05 -9.12 7.68
C VAL A 85 6.09 -7.91 7.57
N ILE A 86 5.95 -7.15 8.67
CA ILE A 86 5.27 -5.85 8.69
C ILE A 86 6.25 -4.79 8.21
N GLN A 87 5.86 -4.01 7.20
CA GLN A 87 6.70 -2.96 6.62
C GLN A 87 5.91 -1.67 6.35
N PRO A 88 6.58 -0.50 6.34
CA PRO A 88 6.00 0.70 5.77
C PRO A 88 5.80 0.52 4.26
N GLY A 89 4.56 0.62 3.79
CA GLY A 89 4.24 0.72 2.36
C GLY A 89 4.27 2.15 1.84
N CYS A 90 3.93 3.13 2.67
CA CYS A 90 4.07 4.55 2.37
C CYS A 90 4.34 5.33 3.65
N ILE A 91 5.21 6.35 3.58
CA ILE A 91 5.36 7.35 4.63
C ILE A 91 4.66 8.62 4.14
N ASN A 92 3.42 8.83 4.57
CA ASN A 92 2.60 9.97 4.10
C ASN A 92 2.92 11.26 4.88
N SER A 93 3.36 11.13 6.13
CA SER A 93 3.84 12.23 6.98
C SER A 93 4.69 11.68 8.13
N PRO A 94 5.36 12.54 8.95
CA PRO A 94 6.09 12.08 10.12
C PRO A 94 5.27 11.24 11.11
N GLN A 95 3.95 11.45 11.19
CA GLN A 95 3.03 10.73 12.09
C GLN A 95 1.88 10.05 11.33
N ASN A 96 2.05 9.75 10.03
CA ASN A 96 1.07 8.99 9.27
C ASN A 96 1.77 8.13 8.24
N ILE A 97 1.64 6.82 8.42
CA ILE A 97 2.19 5.84 7.49
C ILE A 97 1.07 4.91 7.01
N THR A 98 1.31 4.29 5.86
CA THR A 98 0.57 3.11 5.44
C THR A 98 1.46 1.90 5.69
N VAL A 99 0.94 0.91 6.40
CA VAL A 99 1.60 -0.35 6.71
C VAL A 99 1.11 -1.42 5.73
N THR A 100 2.01 -2.30 5.30
CA THR A 100 1.73 -3.46 4.44
C THR A 100 2.17 -4.73 5.15
N ALA A 101 1.33 -5.75 5.17
CA ALA A 101 1.67 -7.08 5.67
C ALA A 101 0.67 -8.12 5.14
N SER A 102 0.81 -9.38 5.57
CA SER A 102 -0.29 -10.34 5.41
C SER A 102 -1.55 -9.84 6.13
N GLU A 103 -2.72 -10.31 5.68
CA GLU A 103 -4.00 -9.95 6.32
C GLU A 103 -4.02 -10.26 7.81
N ALA A 104 -3.54 -11.45 8.21
CA ALA A 104 -3.48 -11.85 9.62
C ALA A 104 -2.57 -10.94 10.47
N SER A 105 -1.43 -10.49 9.91
CA SER A 105 -0.55 -9.55 10.61
C SER A 105 -1.15 -8.13 10.70
N ILE A 106 -1.90 -7.68 9.68
CA ILE A 106 -2.64 -6.41 9.75
C ILE A 106 -3.73 -6.46 10.82
N ASP A 107 -4.47 -7.57 10.91
CA ASP A 107 -5.52 -7.74 11.92
C ASP A 107 -4.94 -7.78 13.33
N ALA A 108 -3.85 -8.52 13.55
CA ALA A 108 -3.13 -8.54 14.82
C ALA A 108 -2.58 -7.16 15.20
N LEU A 109 -1.99 -6.44 14.23
CA LEU A 109 -1.49 -5.08 14.46
C LEU A 109 -2.61 -4.10 14.79
N THR A 110 -3.80 -4.26 14.18
CA THR A 110 -4.98 -3.43 14.49
C THR A 110 -5.34 -3.56 15.97
N MET A 111 -5.41 -4.79 16.49
CA MET A 111 -5.72 -5.03 17.91
C MET A 111 -4.69 -4.36 18.84
N MET A 112 -3.40 -4.46 18.52
CA MET A 112 -2.35 -3.83 19.33
C MET A 112 -2.42 -2.31 19.31
N LEU A 113 -2.73 -1.72 18.15
CA LEU A 113 -2.85 -0.27 18.01
C LEU A 113 -4.10 0.25 18.73
N ASP A 114 -5.20 -0.50 18.72
CA ASP A 114 -6.40 -0.19 19.49
C ASP A 114 -6.12 -0.22 21.01
N ASP A 115 -5.39 -1.23 21.50
CA ASP A 115 -4.96 -1.32 22.90
C ASP A 115 -4.05 -0.14 23.29
N ASP A 116 -3.17 0.28 22.37
CA ASP A 116 -2.29 1.44 22.54
C ASP A 116 -3.01 2.79 22.33
N GLN A 117 -4.32 2.79 22.02
CA GLN A 117 -5.13 3.98 21.73
C GLN A 117 -4.59 4.81 20.54
N ILE A 118 -4.03 4.15 19.54
CA ILE A 118 -3.49 4.75 18.33
C ILE A 118 -4.47 4.56 17.19
N PHE A 119 -4.78 5.65 16.47
CA PHE A 119 -5.66 5.59 15.32
C PHE A 119 -5.06 4.70 14.21
N ALA A 120 -5.82 3.68 13.83
CA ALA A 120 -5.49 2.78 12.75
C ALA A 120 -6.74 2.48 11.91
N ARG A 121 -6.58 2.35 10.59
CA ARG A 121 -7.68 2.03 9.68
C ARG A 121 -7.22 1.12 8.56
N LYS A 122 -7.70 -0.11 8.57
CA LYS A 122 -7.50 -1.07 7.47
C LYS A 122 -8.07 -0.49 6.17
N LEU A 123 -7.29 -0.58 5.10
CA LEU A 123 -7.66 -0.07 3.78
C LEU A 123 -8.47 -1.13 3.02
N SER A 124 -9.43 -0.69 2.21
CA SER A 124 -10.24 -1.58 1.37
C SER A 124 -9.46 -1.97 0.11
N VAL A 125 -8.38 -2.74 0.30
CA VAL A 125 -7.52 -3.27 -0.75
C VAL A 125 -7.26 -4.75 -0.49
N LYS A 126 -7.16 -5.53 -1.57
CA LYS A 126 -6.88 -6.98 -1.53
C LYS A 126 -5.41 -7.31 -1.81
N VAL A 127 -4.57 -6.28 -1.86
CA VAL A 127 -3.16 -6.36 -2.26
C VAL A 127 -2.35 -5.49 -1.32
N ALA A 128 -1.24 -6.01 -0.83
CA ALA A 128 -0.21 -5.25 -0.14
C ALA A 128 0.69 -4.52 -1.15
N TYR A 129 0.22 -3.39 -1.68
CA TYR A 129 1.04 -2.55 -2.56
C TYR A 129 2.32 -2.09 -1.88
N HIS A 130 3.38 -1.83 -2.65
CA HIS A 130 4.68 -1.36 -2.13
C HIS A 130 5.32 -2.33 -1.14
N SER A 131 5.15 -3.63 -1.37
CA SER A 131 5.75 -4.69 -0.58
C SER A 131 6.44 -5.72 -1.49
N PRO A 132 7.31 -6.59 -0.94
CA PRO A 132 7.92 -7.69 -1.70
C PRO A 132 6.93 -8.70 -2.32
N GLN A 133 5.63 -8.59 -2.02
CA GLN A 133 4.57 -9.43 -2.58
C GLN A 133 4.10 -8.96 -3.98
N MET A 134 4.57 -7.79 -4.43
CA MET A 134 4.29 -7.20 -5.75
C MET A 134 5.52 -7.30 -6.65
#